data_AF-A0A926VWB3-F1
#
_entry.id   AF-A0A926VWB3-F1
#
_cell.length_a   1.000
_cell.length_b   1.000
_cell.length_c   1.000
_cell.angle_alpha   90.00
_cell.angle_beta   90.00
_cell.angle_gamma   90.00
#
_symmetry.space_group_name_H-M   'P 1'
#
loop_
_entity.id
_entity.type
_entity.pdbx_description
1 polymer ?
#
loop_
_entity_poly.entity_id
_entity_poly.type
_entity_poly.pdbx_seq_one_letter_code
_entity_poly.pdbx_strand_id
1 'polypeptide(L)'
;MAADKQIIIRISEDKKEAFMNKAKASNTSVSKLLMDFIDSYLAEKPVNELDPELVKLKSEVAEMKQQFMQWQQQQYEMLGESAA
;
A
#
# COMPACT_ATOMS: atom_id res chain seq x y z
N MET A 1 -2.73 -5.10 -34.38
CA MET A 1 -2.14 -3.84 -33.92
C MET A 1 -3.22 -3.10 -33.13
N ALA A 2 -3.04 -2.91 -31.83
CA ALA A 2 -4.02 -2.17 -31.04
C ALA A 2 -4.01 -0.71 -31.50
N ALA A 3 -5.16 -0.17 -31.89
CA ALA A 3 -5.26 1.22 -32.33
C ALA A 3 -5.00 2.15 -31.13
N ASP A 4 -4.04 3.07 -31.26
CA ASP A 4 -3.85 4.17 -30.32
C ASP A 4 -5.15 4.96 -30.19
N LYS A 5 -5.72 5.00 -28.99
CA LYS A 5 -6.93 5.77 -28.69
C LYS A 5 -6.52 7.07 -27.99
N GLN A 6 -7.00 8.20 -28.50
CA GLN A 6 -6.71 9.53 -27.95
C GLN A 6 -7.92 10.08 -27.17
N ILE A 7 -7.63 10.77 -26.06
CA ILE A 7 -8.63 11.47 -25.25
C ILE A 7 -8.24 12.95 -25.21
N ILE A 8 -9.20 13.85 -25.48
CA ILE A 8 -9.03 15.29 -25.36
C ILE A 8 -9.73 15.75 -24.09
N ILE A 9 -9.00 16.39 -23.18
CA ILE A 9 -9.50 16.84 -21.88
C ILE A 9 -9.43 18.37 -21.82
N ARG A 10 -10.54 19.00 -21.43
CA ARG A 10 -10.60 20.44 -21.15
C ARG A 10 -10.41 20.68 -19.66
N ILE A 11 -9.43 21.50 -19.30
CA ILE A 11 -9.10 21.87 -17.93
C ILE A 11 -8.88 23.38 -17.83
N SER A 12 -8.95 23.94 -16.63
CA SER A 12 -8.60 25.34 -16.39
C SER A 12 -7.09 25.58 -16.58
N GLU A 13 -6.73 26.83 -16.89
CA GLU A 13 -5.35 27.29 -17.06
C GLU A 13 -4.48 26.92 -15.84
N ASP A 14 -4.96 27.21 -14.63
CA ASP A 14 -4.25 26.94 -13.38
C ASP A 14 -3.89 25.45 -13.21
N LYS A 15 -4.81 24.56 -13.60
CA LYS A 15 -4.60 23.11 -13.51
C LYS A 15 -3.58 22.66 -14.54
N LYS A 16 -3.62 23.21 -15.76
CA LYS A 16 -2.65 22.93 -16.81
C LYS A 16 -1.24 23.33 -16.34
N GLU A 17 -1.11 24.51 -15.76
CA GLU A 17 0.19 25.01 -15.29
C GLU A 17 0.74 24.15 -14.13
N ALA A 18 -0.11 23.83 -13.14
CA ALA A 18 0.27 22.94 -12.05
C ALA A 18 0.74 21.56 -12.55
N PHE A 19 0.05 20.99 -13.55
CA PHE A 19 0.40 19.69 -14.12
C PHE A 19 1.72 19.73 -14.90
N MET A 20 1.94 20.78 -15.69
CA MET A 20 3.19 21.01 -16.42
C MET A 20 4.37 21.18 -15.46
N ASN A 21 4.19 21.93 -14.38
CA ASN A 21 5.23 22.15 -13.37
C ASN A 21 5.57 20.87 -12.64
N LYS A 22 4.57 20.05 -12.29
CA LYS A 22 4.79 18.75 -11.66
C LYS A 22 5.54 17.78 -12.59
N ALA A 23 5.17 17.73 -13.87
CA ALA A 23 5.86 16.90 -14.86
C ALA A 23 7.35 17.29 -15.01
N LYS A 24 7.64 18.59 -15.05
CA LYS A 24 9.02 19.11 -15.07
C LYS A 24 9.80 18.74 -13.80
N ALA A 25 9.20 18.93 -12.63
CA ALA A 25 9.84 18.62 -11.35
C ALA A 25 10.16 17.12 -11.21
N SER A 26 9.31 16.26 -11.75
CA SER A 26 9.48 14.80 -11.75
C SER A 26 10.26 14.25 -12.95
N ASN A 27 10.84 15.13 -13.80
CA ASN A 27 11.56 14.78 -15.02
C ASN A 27 10.80 13.76 -15.92
N THR A 28 9.50 13.93 -16.04
CA THR A 28 8.59 13.03 -16.78
C THR A 28 7.73 13.82 -17.77
N SER A 29 7.06 13.12 -18.70
CA SER A 29 6.13 13.76 -19.61
C SER A 29 4.75 13.94 -18.96
N VAL A 30 4.01 14.95 -19.41
CA VAL A 30 2.63 15.20 -18.95
C VAL A 30 1.74 13.98 -19.20
N SER A 31 1.86 13.36 -20.37
CA SER A 31 1.10 12.16 -20.71
C SER A 31 1.43 11.01 -19.78
N LYS A 32 2.71 10.79 -19.47
CA LYS A 32 3.12 9.75 -18.52
C LYS A 32 2.59 10.01 -17.13
N LEU A 33 2.71 11.24 -16.63
CA LEU A 33 2.15 11.64 -15.34
C LEU A 33 0.62 11.45 -15.26
N LEU A 34 -0.09 11.74 -16.36
CA LEU A 34 -1.53 11.52 -16.46
C LEU A 34 -1.87 10.03 -16.47
N MET A 35 -1.12 9.22 -17.21
CA MET A 35 -1.30 7.76 -17.23
C MET A 35 -0.99 7.15 -15.87
N ASP A 36 0.10 7.53 -15.21
CA ASP A 36 0.43 7.08 -13.85
C ASP A 36 -0.69 7.45 -12.86
N PHE A 37 -1.30 8.63 -13.02
CA PHE A 37 -2.46 9.04 -12.22
C PHE A 37 -3.71 8.21 -12.54
N ILE A 38 -3.97 7.95 -13.82
CA ILE A 38 -5.07 7.10 -14.28
C ILE A 38 -4.86 5.68 -13.75
N ASP A 39 -3.67 5.10 -13.84
CA ASP A 39 -3.31 3.78 -13.32
C ASP A 39 -3.46 3.73 -11.79
N SER A 40 -3.04 4.79 -11.09
CA SER A 40 -3.24 4.91 -9.64
C SER A 40 -4.71 5.07 -9.25
N TYR A 41 -5.53 5.73 -10.07
CA TYR A 41 -6.96 5.91 -9.85
C TYR A 41 -7.75 4.63 -10.19
N LEU A 42 -7.35 3.98 -11.27
CA LEU A 42 -7.88 2.71 -11.77
C LEU A 42 -7.34 1.51 -11.01
N ALA A 43 -6.46 1.71 -10.02
CA ALA A 43 -6.01 0.66 -9.12
C ALA A 43 -7.20 0.03 -8.34
N GLU A 44 -7.96 -0.84 -9.02
CA GLU A 44 -8.03 -2.23 -8.64
C GLU A 44 -6.62 -2.61 -8.17
N LYS A 45 -6.41 -2.60 -6.85
CA LYS A 45 -5.14 -3.05 -6.24
C LYS A 45 -4.67 -4.27 -7.02
N PRO A 46 -3.40 -4.38 -7.47
CA PRO A 46 -2.86 -5.71 -7.64
C PRO A 46 -3.00 -6.39 -6.28
N VAL A 47 -4.00 -7.25 -6.13
CA VAL A 47 -4.23 -8.09 -4.95
C VAL A 47 -3.04 -9.05 -4.73
N ASN A 48 -2.03 -9.01 -5.59
CA ASN A 48 -0.91 -9.95 -5.66
C ASN A 48 0.46 -9.37 -5.33
N GLU A 49 0.58 -8.14 -4.87
CA GLU A 49 1.78 -7.76 -4.12
C GLU A 49 1.35 -7.61 -2.66
N LEU A 50 1.51 -8.72 -1.93
CA LEU A 50 1.50 -8.73 -0.48
C LEU A 50 2.45 -7.62 -0.02
N ASP A 51 1.87 -6.48 0.33
CA ASP A 51 2.59 -5.31 0.83
C ASP A 51 3.60 -5.82 1.87
N PRO A 52 4.92 -5.66 1.61
CA PRO A 52 5.96 -6.27 2.45
C PRO A 52 5.88 -5.75 3.89
N GLU A 53 5.34 -4.55 4.09
CA GLU A 53 5.07 -3.99 5.41
C GLU A 53 3.89 -4.70 6.08
N LEU A 54 2.85 -5.04 5.31
CA LEU A 54 1.69 -5.80 5.80
C LEU A 54 2.03 -7.28 6.09
N VAL A 55 2.92 -7.89 5.30
CA VAL A 55 3.46 -9.25 5.57
C VAL A 55 4.25 -9.22 6.87
N LYS A 56 5.16 -8.26 7.01
CA LYS A 56 5.96 -8.07 8.21
C LYS A 56 5.08 -7.86 9.43
N LEU A 57 4.07 -6.99 9.33
CA LEU A 57 3.12 -6.71 10.41
C LEU A 57 2.32 -7.96 10.81
N LYS A 58 1.89 -8.78 9.84
CA LYS A 58 1.20 -10.06 10.13
C LYS A 58 2.10 -11.04 10.87
N SER A 59 3.38 -11.13 10.49
CA SER A 59 4.36 -11.98 11.17
C SER A 59 4.61 -11.51 12.59
N GLU A 60 4.82 -10.21 12.80
CA GLU A 60 5.02 -9.62 14.14
C GLU A 60 3.80 -9.85 15.06
N VAL A 61 2.58 -9.72 14.53
CA VAL A 61 1.35 -10.00 15.28
C VAL A 61 1.23 -11.49 15.62
N ALA A 62 1.62 -12.38 14.71
CA ALA A 62 1.60 -13.83 14.95
C ALA A 62 2.60 -14.24 16.05
N GLU A 63 3.81 -13.69 16.01
CA GLU A 63 4.84 -13.89 17.04
C GLU A 63 4.38 -13.37 18.40
N MET A 64 3.82 -12.17 18.45
CA MET A 64 3.29 -11.58 19.69
C MET A 64 2.18 -12.44 20.29
N LYS A 65 1.29 -13.00 19.44
CA LYS A 65 0.23 -13.89 19.90
C LYS A 65 0.78 -15.20 20.47
N GLN A 66 1.83 -15.76 19.89
CA GLN A 66 2.49 -16.96 20.42
C GLN A 66 3.17 -16.69 21.76
N GLN A 67 3.91 -15.58 21.87
CA GLN A 67 4.54 -15.18 23.14
C GLN A 67 3.51 -14.95 24.24
N PHE A 68 2.37 -14.32 23.90
CA PHE A 68 1.28 -14.14 24.85
C PHE A 68 0.67 -15.46 25.33
N MET A 69 0.46 -16.43 24.43
CA MET A 69 -0.04 -17.75 24.81
C MET A 69 0.96 -18.52 25.69
N GLN A 70 2.26 -18.44 25.39
CA GLN A 70 3.31 -19.05 26.22
C GLN A 70 3.37 -18.42 27.61
N TRP A 71 3.29 -17.08 27.69
CA TRP A 71 3.25 -16.37 28.96
C TRP A 71 2.01 -16.77 29.79
N GLN A 72 0.84 -16.85 29.17
CA GLN A 72 -0.37 -17.34 29.85
C GLN A 72 -0.19 -18.76 30.38
N GLN A 73 0.38 -19.66 29.58
CA GLN A 73 0.63 -21.04 29.99
C GLN A 73 1.58 -21.12 31.19
N GLN A 74 2.68 -20.36 31.18
CA GLN A 74 3.61 -20.28 32.31
C GLN A 74 2.94 -19.73 33.58
N GLN A 75 2.05 -18.74 33.45
CA GLN A 75 1.27 -18.25 34.60
C GLN A 75 0.34 -19.33 35.16
N TYR A 76 -0.32 -20.11 34.31
CA TYR A 76 -1.15 -21.23 34.75
C TYR A 76 -0.34 -22.33 35.43
N GLU A 77 0.84 -22.66 34.92
CA GLU A 77 1.74 -23.66 35.53
C GLU A 77 2.25 -23.19 36.91
N MET A 78 2.70 -21.93 37.03
CA MET A 78 3.14 -21.38 38.33
C MET A 78 2.00 -21.27 39.36
N LEU A 79 0.79 -20.94 38.92
CA LEU A 79 -0.39 -20.89 39.80
C LEU A 79 -0.89 -22.30 40.16
N GLY A 80 -0.72 -23.29 39.28
CA GLY A 80 -1.04 -24.69 39.52
C GLY A 80 -0.07 -25.38 40.48
N GLU A 81 1.23 -25.10 40.37
CA GLU A 81 2.25 -25.60 41.31
C GLU A 81 2.17 -24.96 42.70
N SER A 82 1.59 -23.75 42.80
CA SER A 82 1.36 -23.07 44.08
C SER A 82 0.08 -23.53 44.81
N ALA A 83 -0.75 -24.36 44.17
CA ALA A 83 -2.02 -24.85 44.70
C ALA A 83 -2.03 -26.37 45.00
N ALA A 84 -0.90 -27.05 44.82
CA ALA A 84 -0.70 -28.48 45.11
C ALA A 84 0.15 -28.70 46.37
#